data_AF-A0A2D8RPW7-F1
#
_entry.id   AF-A0A2D8RPW7-F1
#
_cell.length_a   1.000
_cell.length_b   1.000
_cell.length_c   1.000
_cell.angle_alpha   90.00
_cell.angle_beta   90.00
_cell.angle_gamma   90.00
#
_symmetry.space_group_name_H-M   'P 1'
#
loop_
_entity.id
_entity.type
_entity.pdbx_description
1 polymer ?
#
loop_
_entity_poly.entity_id
_entity_poly.type
_entity_poly.pdbx_seq_one_letter_code
_entity_poly.pdbx_strand_id
1 'polypeptide(L)'
;MRSLCLLAIISVFHGLVYARTPKFEPTEKQISEHKSEVFWIARNYIVKTFNLDPVEEGRFNAVRFNSTGVWGDFRCRIKELGDHRYEVRGWISADGYEGQEIVWSVVLTYALLDPGGWKYRRLDESFDNDPKITSWRFGHYRSVPYEAEYSDDFLARSDKY
;
A
#
# COMPACT_ATOMS: atom_id res chain seq x y z
N MET A 1 -54.94 14.72 -43.69
CA MET A 1 -53.48 14.59 -43.95
C MET A 1 -52.78 14.78 -42.61
N ARG A 2 -52.26 13.69 -42.01
CA ARG A 2 -50.82 13.31 -41.99
C ARG A 2 -50.00 14.35 -41.19
N SER A 3 -49.37 14.08 -40.05
CA SER A 3 -48.63 12.88 -39.66
C SER A 3 -48.59 12.66 -38.14
N LEU A 4 -48.92 11.44 -37.72
CA LEU A 4 -48.26 10.76 -36.61
C LEU A 4 -46.80 10.46 -36.97
N CYS A 5 -45.96 10.28 -35.94
CA CYS A 5 -44.60 9.73 -35.96
C CYS A 5 -43.44 10.72 -36.20
N LEU A 6 -42.81 11.15 -35.11
CA LEU A 6 -41.37 10.98 -34.86
C LEU A 6 -41.19 11.12 -33.34
N LEU A 7 -41.19 9.99 -32.65
CA LEU A 7 -39.98 9.41 -32.06
C LEU A 7 -39.44 10.33 -30.98
N ALA A 8 -39.62 10.02 -29.70
CA ALA A 8 -38.72 9.03 -29.09
C ALA A 8 -37.29 9.22 -29.64
N ILE A 9 -36.78 10.44 -29.45
CA ILE A 9 -35.37 10.75 -29.23
C ILE A 9 -35.34 11.17 -27.76
N ILE A 10 -35.69 10.22 -26.89
CA ILE A 10 -34.66 9.49 -26.16
C ILE A 10 -33.87 10.51 -25.33
N SER A 11 -34.43 10.72 -24.15
CA SER A 11 -33.78 10.90 -22.85
C SER A 11 -32.53 10.01 -22.61
N VAL A 12 -31.59 9.91 -23.56
CA VAL A 12 -30.37 9.08 -23.47
C VAL A 12 -29.19 9.80 -22.84
N PHE A 13 -29.28 11.09 -22.56
CA PHE A 13 -28.24 11.77 -21.79
C PHE A 13 -28.56 11.91 -20.29
N HIS A 14 -29.62 11.27 -19.79
CA HIS A 14 -29.75 10.91 -18.37
C HIS A 14 -29.46 9.43 -18.21
N GLY A 15 -28.18 9.14 -18.14
CA GLY A 15 -27.69 7.78 -18.03
C GLY A 15 -26.26 7.70 -18.49
N LEU A 16 -25.37 8.52 -17.91
CA LEU A 16 -24.13 7.95 -17.42
C LEU A 16 -24.56 6.79 -16.51
N VAL A 17 -24.81 5.64 -17.14
CA VAL A 17 -24.65 4.35 -16.53
C VAL A 17 -23.17 4.38 -16.17
N TYR A 18 -22.87 4.99 -15.03
CA TYR A 18 -21.84 4.52 -14.13
C TYR A 18 -22.24 3.07 -13.89
N ALA A 19 -21.92 2.20 -14.87
CA ALA A 19 -21.82 0.80 -14.64
C ALA A 19 -20.90 0.76 -13.44
N ARG A 20 -21.47 0.48 -12.25
CA ARG A 20 -20.68 0.29 -11.05
C ARG A 20 -19.66 -0.76 -11.47
N THR A 21 -18.42 -0.33 -11.65
CA THR A 21 -17.31 -1.25 -11.86
C THR A 21 -17.43 -2.22 -10.71
N PRO A 22 -17.60 -3.53 -10.99
CA PRO A 22 -17.80 -4.50 -9.92
C PRO A 22 -16.67 -4.31 -8.92
N LYS A 23 -17.03 -4.19 -7.64
CA LYS A 23 -16.06 -3.96 -6.58
C LYS A 23 -15.19 -5.22 -6.52
N PHE A 24 -13.92 -5.09 -6.85
CA PHE A 24 -12.97 -6.18 -6.73
C PHE A 24 -12.87 -6.60 -5.27
N GLU A 25 -13.21 -7.84 -4.98
CA GLU A 25 -13.07 -8.46 -3.67
C GLU A 25 -11.94 -9.49 -3.74
N PRO A 26 -10.71 -9.14 -3.31
CA PRO A 26 -9.58 -10.02 -3.42
C PRO A 26 -9.73 -11.23 -2.49
N THR A 27 -9.29 -12.39 -2.95
CA THR A 27 -9.18 -13.59 -2.12
C THR A 27 -8.12 -13.42 -1.03
N GLU A 28 -8.21 -14.19 0.05
CA GLU A 28 -7.18 -14.19 1.11
C GLU A 28 -5.78 -14.50 0.57
N LYS A 29 -5.70 -15.39 -0.44
CA LYS A 29 -4.45 -15.71 -1.13
C LYS A 29 -3.87 -14.49 -1.84
N GLN A 30 -4.67 -13.77 -2.62
CA GLN A 30 -4.22 -12.56 -3.32
C GLN A 30 -3.81 -11.46 -2.34
N ILE A 31 -4.54 -11.30 -1.24
CA ILE A 31 -4.15 -10.37 -0.16
C ILE A 31 -2.78 -10.79 0.38
N SER A 32 -2.61 -12.06 0.75
CA SER A 32 -1.35 -12.58 1.30
C SER A 32 -0.16 -12.40 0.35
N GLU A 33 -0.33 -12.74 -0.94
CA GLU A 33 0.69 -12.56 -1.97
C GLU A 33 1.06 -11.09 -2.16
N HIS A 34 0.08 -10.20 -2.22
CA HIS A 34 0.32 -8.75 -2.30
C HIS A 34 1.05 -8.21 -1.07
N LYS A 35 0.72 -8.70 0.13
CA LYS A 35 1.44 -8.30 1.35
C LYS A 35 2.88 -8.78 1.35
N SER A 36 3.13 -9.99 0.86
CA SER A 36 4.49 -10.48 0.65
C SER A 36 5.26 -9.56 -0.30
N GLU A 37 4.65 -9.15 -1.41
CA GLU A 37 5.25 -8.22 -2.37
C GLU A 37 5.55 -6.84 -1.74
N VAL A 38 4.59 -6.26 -1.02
CA VAL A 38 4.77 -5.01 -0.25
C VAL A 38 5.96 -5.11 0.70
N PHE A 39 6.11 -6.25 1.39
CA PHE A 39 7.27 -6.49 2.24
C PHE A 39 8.58 -6.52 1.45
N TRP A 40 8.64 -7.27 0.35
CA TRP A 40 9.85 -7.40 -0.47
C TRP A 40 10.31 -6.06 -1.05
N ILE A 41 9.38 -5.24 -1.53
CA ILE A 41 9.66 -3.89 -2.02
C ILE A 41 10.31 -3.04 -0.91
N ALA A 42 9.70 -3.00 0.27
CA ALA A 42 10.20 -2.25 1.41
C ALA A 42 11.59 -2.74 1.87
N ARG A 43 11.76 -4.06 2.01
CA ARG A 43 13.02 -4.69 2.42
C ARG A 43 14.13 -4.37 1.43
N ASN A 44 13.88 -4.55 0.14
CA ASN A 44 14.88 -4.31 -0.91
C ASN A 44 15.27 -2.83 -0.98
N TYR A 45 14.32 -1.93 -0.74
CA TYR A 45 14.62 -0.51 -0.65
C TYR A 45 15.58 -0.21 0.50
N ILE A 46 15.36 -0.75 1.71
CA ILE A 46 16.27 -0.54 2.86
C ILE A 46 17.66 -1.09 2.55
N VAL A 47 17.75 -2.35 2.10
CA VAL A 47 19.03 -3.00 1.79
C VAL A 47 19.81 -2.19 0.76
N LYS A 48 19.16 -1.74 -0.32
CA LYS A 48 19.79 -0.93 -1.36
C LYS A 48 20.17 0.46 -0.88
N THR A 49 19.30 1.14 -0.14
CA THR A 49 19.52 2.53 0.32
C THR A 49 20.72 2.64 1.24
N PHE A 50 20.94 1.63 2.08
CA PHE A 50 22.05 1.59 3.05
C PHE A 50 23.21 0.71 2.61
N ASN A 51 23.18 0.17 1.38
CA ASN A 51 24.18 -0.74 0.84
C ASN A 51 24.55 -1.87 1.83
N LEU A 52 23.52 -2.53 2.37
CA LEU A 52 23.67 -3.55 3.41
C LEU A 52 23.98 -4.91 2.79
N ASP A 53 24.82 -5.69 3.49
CA ASP A 53 24.95 -7.12 3.29
C ASP A 53 24.31 -7.86 4.49
N PRO A 54 23.06 -8.34 4.37
CA PRO A 54 22.33 -8.93 5.47
C PRO A 54 22.86 -10.32 5.83
N VAL A 55 23.17 -10.53 7.11
CA VAL A 55 23.53 -11.83 7.70
C VAL A 55 22.27 -12.58 8.15
N GLU A 56 21.33 -11.86 8.75
CA GLU A 56 20.01 -12.39 9.13
C GLU A 56 18.95 -11.31 8.89
N GLU A 57 17.78 -11.72 8.40
CA GLU A 57 16.67 -10.80 8.19
C GLU A 57 15.33 -11.41 8.59
N GLY A 58 14.42 -10.54 9.02
CA GLY A 58 13.02 -10.92 9.20
C GLY A 58 12.43 -11.44 7.90
N ARG A 59 11.65 -12.53 7.98
CA ARG A 59 10.88 -13.07 6.86
C ARG A 59 9.43 -12.69 7.03
N PHE A 60 8.75 -12.34 5.94
CA PHE A 60 7.31 -12.15 5.98
C PHE A 60 6.60 -13.51 6.10
N ASN A 61 5.97 -13.73 7.25
CA ASN A 61 5.04 -14.83 7.45
C ASN A 61 3.63 -14.26 7.52
N ALA A 62 2.68 -14.81 6.76
CA ALA A 62 1.33 -14.29 6.73
C ALA A 62 0.54 -14.72 7.99
N VAL A 63 0.58 -13.90 9.04
CA VAL A 63 -0.28 -14.04 10.24
C VAL A 63 -0.98 -12.70 10.51
N ARG A 64 -2.26 -12.70 10.87
CA ARG A 64 -3.04 -11.47 11.12
C ARG A 64 -3.06 -11.18 12.63
N PHE A 65 -2.59 -10.00 13.06
CA PHE A 65 -2.32 -9.72 14.47
C PHE A 65 -3.46 -9.09 15.25
N ASN A 66 -4.43 -8.40 14.63
CA ASN A 66 -5.61 -7.81 15.31
C ASN A 66 -6.55 -7.04 14.35
N SER A 67 -7.57 -6.41 14.95
CA SER A 67 -8.57 -5.52 14.33
C SER A 67 -8.00 -4.24 13.70
N THR A 68 -6.73 -3.88 13.95
CA THR A 68 -6.11 -2.70 13.34
C THR A 68 -5.43 -2.98 12.00
N GLY A 69 -5.61 -4.19 11.44
CA GLY A 69 -5.14 -4.52 10.09
C GLY A 69 -3.64 -4.79 10.01
N VAL A 70 -3.02 -5.23 11.11
CA VAL A 70 -1.59 -5.62 11.13
C VAL A 70 -1.39 -7.06 10.64
N TRP A 71 -0.49 -7.26 9.70
CA TRP A 71 -0.12 -8.54 9.08
C TRP A 71 1.38 -8.82 9.26
N GLY A 72 1.79 -10.06 9.51
CA GLY A 72 3.22 -10.43 9.59
C GLY A 72 3.53 -11.48 10.65
N ASP A 73 4.60 -11.33 11.40
CA ASP A 73 4.87 -12.02 12.65
C ASP A 73 5.55 -11.09 13.66
N PHE A 74 6.29 -11.63 14.63
CA PHE A 74 7.07 -10.78 15.53
C PHE A 74 8.26 -10.09 14.81
N ARG A 75 8.82 -10.71 13.77
CA ARG A 75 10.02 -10.32 12.99
C ARG A 75 9.71 -9.52 11.72
N CYS A 76 8.46 -9.37 11.34
CA CYS A 76 8.04 -8.52 10.23
C CYS A 76 6.60 -8.11 10.43
N ARG A 77 6.24 -6.84 10.20
CA ARG A 77 4.85 -6.37 10.29
C ARG A 77 4.52 -5.40 9.17
N ILE A 78 3.31 -5.50 8.64
CA ILE A 78 2.72 -4.60 7.68
C ILE A 78 1.45 -4.04 8.30
N LYS A 79 1.41 -2.73 8.48
CA LYS A 79 0.23 -2.00 8.93
C LYS A 79 -0.38 -1.27 7.75
N GLU A 80 -1.69 -1.43 7.57
CA GLU A 80 -2.45 -0.68 6.58
C GLU A 80 -2.76 0.73 7.09
N LEU A 81 -2.49 1.75 6.27
CA LEU A 81 -2.74 3.14 6.60
C LEU A 81 -3.94 3.73 5.84
N GLY A 82 -4.61 2.93 5.00
CA GLY A 82 -5.64 3.39 4.06
C GLY A 82 -5.05 3.75 2.69
N ASP A 83 -5.91 3.89 1.68
CA ASP A 83 -5.53 4.36 0.33
C ASP A 83 -4.31 3.67 -0.29
N HIS A 84 -4.23 2.34 -0.14
CA HIS A 84 -3.10 1.52 -0.61
C HIS A 84 -1.75 1.89 0.00
N ARG A 85 -1.75 2.62 1.12
CA ARG A 85 -0.56 2.96 1.90
C ARG A 85 -0.30 1.91 2.96
N TYR A 86 0.98 1.57 3.13
CA TYR A 86 1.44 0.60 4.09
C TYR A 86 2.64 1.13 4.86
N GLU A 87 2.68 0.88 6.16
CA GLU A 87 3.90 0.92 6.96
C GLU A 87 4.40 -0.51 7.12
N VAL A 88 5.56 -0.81 6.52
CA VAL A 88 6.27 -2.08 6.67
C VAL A 88 7.35 -1.88 7.71
N ARG A 89 7.49 -2.83 8.65
CA ARG A 89 8.52 -2.85 9.68
C ARG A 89 9.19 -4.21 9.73
N GLY A 90 10.51 -4.22 9.88
CA GLY A 90 11.28 -5.44 10.01
C GLY A 90 12.54 -5.23 10.86
N TRP A 91 13.30 -6.30 10.97
CA TRP A 91 14.58 -6.37 11.66
C TRP A 91 15.61 -6.93 10.70
N ILE A 92 16.84 -6.44 10.80
CA ILE A 92 17.95 -6.88 9.98
C ILE A 92 19.22 -6.87 10.82
N SER A 93 20.03 -7.91 10.67
CA SER A 93 21.40 -8.00 11.13
C SER A 93 22.28 -7.94 9.89
N ALA A 94 23.29 -7.06 9.88
CA ALA A 94 24.15 -6.83 8.74
C ALA A 94 25.62 -7.00 9.12
N ASP A 95 26.44 -7.35 8.14
CA ASP A 95 27.89 -7.46 8.34
C ASP A 95 28.48 -6.14 8.83
N GLY A 96 29.47 -6.22 9.73
CA GLY A 96 30.04 -5.06 10.44
C GLY A 96 29.20 -4.49 11.59
N TYR A 97 27.99 -5.01 11.83
CA TYR A 97 27.12 -4.66 12.97
C TYR A 97 26.74 -5.89 13.81
N GLU A 98 27.68 -6.83 13.96
CA GLU A 98 27.48 -8.09 14.66
C GLU A 98 26.96 -7.89 16.09
N GLY A 99 25.90 -8.62 16.45
CA GLY A 99 25.27 -8.55 17.77
C GLY A 99 24.25 -7.42 17.97
N GLN A 100 23.97 -6.61 16.93
CA GLN A 100 22.90 -5.62 16.97
C GLN A 100 21.85 -5.88 15.89
N GLU A 101 20.61 -6.15 16.31
CA GLU A 101 19.47 -6.16 15.39
C GLU A 101 18.98 -4.73 15.17
N ILE A 102 18.95 -4.32 13.90
CA ILE A 102 18.51 -2.99 13.52
C ILE A 102 17.05 -3.05 13.09
N VAL A 103 16.19 -2.31 13.78
CA VAL A 103 14.79 -2.11 13.39
C VAL A 103 14.73 -1.15 12.21
N TRP A 104 14.00 -1.52 11.18
CA TRP A 104 13.73 -0.66 10.03
C TRP A 104 12.24 -0.55 9.78
N SER A 105 11.81 0.56 9.17
CA SER A 105 10.45 0.70 8.64
C SER A 105 10.43 1.51 7.34
N VAL A 106 9.52 1.18 6.43
CA VAL A 106 9.29 1.90 5.18
C VAL A 106 7.80 2.17 5.05
N VAL A 107 7.46 3.41 4.70
CA VAL A 107 6.10 3.78 4.28
C VAL A 107 6.08 3.87 2.77
N LEU A 108 5.17 3.11 2.16
CA LEU A 108 5.01 3.06 0.72
C LEU A 108 3.54 3.01 0.31
N THR A 109 3.28 3.42 -0.93
CA THR A 109 1.99 3.28 -1.61
C THR A 109 2.16 2.25 -2.72
N TYR A 110 1.32 1.21 -2.74
CA TYR A 110 1.35 0.18 -3.77
C TYR A 110 -0.01 -0.51 -3.89
N ALA A 111 -0.74 -0.29 -4.99
CA ALA A 111 -2.10 -0.78 -5.11
C ALA A 111 -2.13 -2.29 -5.40
N LEU A 112 -3.08 -3.00 -4.77
CA LEU A 112 -3.43 -4.36 -5.15
C LEU A 112 -4.25 -4.29 -6.44
N LEU A 113 -3.75 -4.93 -7.50
CA LEU A 113 -4.39 -4.88 -8.81
C LEU A 113 -5.54 -5.88 -8.91
N ASP A 114 -6.66 -5.42 -9.46
CA ASP A 114 -7.72 -6.30 -9.97
C ASP A 114 -7.23 -6.96 -11.28
N PRO A 115 -7.02 -8.29 -11.30
CA PRO A 115 -6.60 -9.00 -12.51
C PRO A 115 -7.63 -8.90 -13.65
N GLY A 116 -8.91 -8.66 -13.34
CA GLY A 116 -9.98 -8.42 -14.30
C GLY A 116 -10.21 -6.95 -14.63
N GLY A 117 -9.52 -6.03 -13.96
CA GLY A 117 -9.77 -4.59 -14.03
C GLY A 117 -9.43 -3.98 -15.39
N TRP A 118 -8.56 -4.63 -16.18
CA TRP A 118 -8.18 -4.19 -17.52
C TRP A 118 -9.37 -4.03 -18.47
N LYS A 119 -10.45 -4.82 -18.25
CA LYS A 119 -11.67 -4.82 -19.07
C LYS A 119 -12.42 -3.49 -19.02
N TYR A 120 -12.15 -2.69 -17.99
CA TYR A 120 -12.79 -1.41 -17.73
C TYR A 120 -11.88 -0.22 -18.02
N ARG A 121 -10.61 -0.46 -18.41
CA ARG A 121 -9.67 0.60 -18.79
C ARG A 121 -9.92 1.02 -20.23
N ARG A 122 -9.71 2.29 -20.54
CA ARG A 122 -9.76 2.75 -21.93
C ARG A 122 -8.53 2.27 -22.69
N LEU A 123 -8.66 2.07 -24.01
CA LEU A 123 -7.57 1.58 -24.86
C LEU A 123 -6.37 2.54 -24.94
N ASP A 124 -6.58 3.82 -24.66
CA ASP A 124 -5.58 4.89 -24.67
C ASP A 124 -4.99 5.18 -23.29
N GLU A 125 -5.47 4.51 -22.23
CA GLU A 125 -5.03 4.77 -20.86
C GLU A 125 -3.86 3.84 -20.48
N SER A 126 -2.68 4.42 -20.31
CA SER A 126 -1.53 3.73 -19.72
C SER A 126 -1.70 3.69 -18.20
N PHE A 127 -1.78 2.48 -17.63
CA PHE A 127 -1.82 2.29 -16.19
C PHE A 127 -0.47 1.76 -15.71
N ASP A 128 0.16 2.50 -14.82
CA ASP A 128 1.41 2.15 -14.16
C ASP A 128 1.16 1.92 -12.66
N ASN A 129 1.65 0.80 -12.13
CA ASN A 129 1.49 0.42 -10.72
C ASN A 129 2.83 0.37 -10.00
N ASP A 130 3.66 1.36 -10.21
CA ASP A 130 4.95 1.42 -9.55
C ASP A 130 4.81 1.77 -8.05
N PRO A 131 5.55 1.09 -7.16
CA PRO A 131 5.52 1.40 -5.74
C PRO A 131 6.17 2.76 -5.47
N LYS A 132 5.48 3.60 -4.71
CA LYS A 132 5.99 4.91 -4.29
C LYS A 132 6.39 4.90 -2.82
N ILE A 133 7.66 5.11 -2.55
CA ILE A 133 8.19 5.18 -1.18
C ILE A 133 8.15 6.63 -0.70
N THR A 134 7.47 6.87 0.42
CA THR A 134 7.28 8.22 0.97
C THR A 134 8.21 8.51 2.13
N SER A 135 8.52 7.51 2.95
CA SER A 135 9.44 7.68 4.07
C SER A 135 10.02 6.36 4.55
N TRP A 136 11.12 6.43 5.30
CA TRP A 136 11.78 5.30 5.91
C TRP A 136 12.42 5.65 7.26
N ARG A 137 12.69 4.61 8.04
CA ARG A 137 13.46 4.61 9.28
C ARG A 137 14.44 3.43 9.26
N PHE A 138 15.65 3.65 9.72
CA PHE A 138 16.66 2.62 9.91
C PHE A 138 17.40 2.87 11.24
N GLY A 139 17.10 2.07 12.26
CA GLY A 139 17.53 2.31 13.63
C GLY A 139 17.06 3.67 14.15
N HIS A 140 18.01 4.58 14.38
CA HIS A 140 17.77 5.97 14.79
C HIS A 140 17.64 6.95 13.61
N TYR A 141 18.05 6.54 12.41
CA TYR A 141 18.00 7.38 11.21
C TYR A 141 16.61 7.35 10.57
N ARG A 142 16.21 8.46 9.94
CA ARG A 142 14.91 8.61 9.27
C ARG A 142 14.99 9.60 8.12
N SER A 143 14.24 9.35 7.05
CA SER A 143 13.97 10.36 6.03
C SER A 143 12.87 11.31 6.52
N VAL A 144 13.07 12.62 6.36
CA VAL A 144 12.08 13.65 6.70
C VAL A 144 11.10 13.86 5.52
N PRO A 145 9.80 14.18 5.73
CA PRO A 145 9.07 14.21 6.99
C PRO A 145 8.11 13.03 7.11
N TYR A 146 8.02 12.52 8.32
CA TYR A 146 6.95 11.64 8.77
C TYR A 146 5.66 12.47 8.85
N GLU A 147 5.03 12.78 7.72
CA GLU A 147 3.63 13.19 7.67
C GLU A 147 2.76 11.92 7.79
N ALA A 148 2.76 11.37 9.00
CA ALA A 148 1.45 11.02 9.51
C ALA A 148 0.73 12.36 9.64
N GLU A 149 -0.25 12.62 8.76
CA GLU A 149 -1.32 13.57 9.05
C GLU A 149 -1.99 13.08 10.34
N TYR A 150 -1.35 13.36 11.46
CA TYR A 150 -1.94 13.28 12.76
C TYR A 150 -3.06 14.32 12.72
N SER A 151 -4.30 13.91 13.00
CA SER A 151 -5.39 14.85 13.22
C SER A 151 -4.92 15.93 14.19
N ASP A 152 -5.37 17.18 14.02
CA ASP A 152 -4.93 18.33 14.83
C ASP A 152 -4.94 18.04 16.35
N ASP A 153 -5.87 17.18 16.81
CA ASP A 153 -5.96 16.68 18.19
C ASP A 153 -4.72 15.95 18.72
N PHE A 154 -3.92 15.30 17.87
CA PHE A 154 -2.72 14.59 18.29
C PHE A 154 -1.51 15.53 18.41
N LEU A 155 -1.39 16.52 17.53
CA LEU A 155 -0.37 17.58 17.63
C LEU A 155 -0.60 18.44 18.88
N ALA A 156 -1.87 18.72 19.21
CA ALA A 156 -2.24 19.46 20.42
C ALA A 156 -1.85 18.74 21.74
N ARG A 157 -1.58 17.43 21.70
CA ARG A 157 -1.15 16.65 22.88
C ARG A 157 0.36 16.59 23.08
N SER A 158 1.16 16.74 22.02
CA SER A 158 2.62 16.69 22.13
C SER A 158 3.24 17.97 22.70
N ASP A 159 2.59 19.13 22.53
CA ASP A 159 3.07 20.42 23.04
C ASP A 159 2.87 20.61 24.56
N LYS A 160 2.35 19.59 25.25
CA LYS A 160 2.08 19.62 26.69
C LYS A 160 3.13 18.92 27.55
N TYR A 161 4.23 18.44 26.96
CA TYR A 161 5.33 17.79 27.66
C TYR A 161 6.69 18.34 27.25
#